data_AF-A0A1T1BBS0-F1
#
_entry.id   AF-A0A1T1BBS0-F1
#
_cell.length_a   1.000
_cell.length_b   1.000
_cell.length_c   1.000
_cell.angle_alpha   90.00
_cell.angle_beta   90.00
_cell.angle_gamma   90.00
#
_symmetry.space_group_name_H-M   'P 1'
#
loop_
_entity.id
_entity.type
_entity.pdbx_description
1 polymer ?
#
loop_
_entity_poly.entity_id
_entity_poly.type
_entity_poly.pdbx_seq_one_letter_code
_entity_poly.pdbx_strand_id
1 'polypeptide(L)'
;MELIRLIHNVRFDTPVGLFLSTPLTVACLILTVWSLVPAIRGRVDIPFLIWLRLTWVTLLLPGVTGILLALGGLKVASATDAGNGATRYGFLPDPSRNWEHWMYVAFCLLSLYVLEVLVRGRLIEHQEGLRFLPVATLFLYGCAFMIGRVAVFPGSTPGT
;
A
#
# COMPACT_ATOMS: atom_id res chain seq x y z
N MET A 1 -22.63 3.24 -3.65
CA MET A 1 -21.50 2.45 -4.18
C MET A 1 -20.50 3.29 -4.97
N GLU A 2 -20.92 4.25 -5.79
CA GLU A 2 -19.99 5.08 -6.59
C GLU A 2 -19.03 5.93 -5.77
N LEU A 3 -19.49 6.59 -4.69
CA LEU A 3 -18.61 7.36 -3.81
C LEU A 3 -17.51 6.49 -3.17
N ILE A 4 -17.85 5.27 -2.74
CA ILE A 4 -16.89 4.31 -2.17
C ILE A 4 -15.86 3.91 -3.24
N ARG A 5 -16.30 3.65 -4.47
CA ARG A 5 -15.40 3.37 -5.60
C ARG A 5 -14.50 4.56 -5.92
N LEU A 6 -15.00 5.79 -5.88
CA LEU A 6 -14.22 6.99 -6.15
C LEU A 6 -13.08 7.13 -5.12
N ILE A 7 -13.42 7.00 -3.84
CA ILE A 7 -12.45 7.07 -2.74
C ILE A 7 -11.42 5.94 -2.83
N HIS A 8 -11.86 4.71 -3.14
CA HIS A 8 -10.98 3.55 -3.23
C HIS A 8 -10.03 3.60 -4.43
N ASN A 9 -10.47 4.17 -5.56
CA ASN A 9 -9.71 4.19 -6.81
C ASN A 9 -8.84 5.43 -7.01
N VAL A 10 -8.59 6.24 -5.97
CA VAL A 10 -7.70 7.40 -6.09
C VAL A 10 -6.30 6.94 -6.48
N ARG A 11 -5.87 7.35 -7.69
CA ARG A 11 -4.59 7.03 -8.31
C ARG A 11 -4.02 8.24 -9.02
N PHE A 12 -2.72 8.22 -9.28
CA PHE A 12 -2.06 9.25 -10.07
C PHE A 12 -1.74 8.72 -11.47
N ASP A 13 -2.47 9.22 -12.48
CA ASP A 13 -2.34 8.84 -13.88
C ASP A 13 -1.27 9.65 -14.61
N THR A 14 -0.01 9.46 -14.21
CA THR A 14 1.14 10.14 -14.84
C THR A 14 2.22 9.13 -15.22
N PRO A 15 3.16 9.46 -16.13
CA PRO A 15 4.30 8.59 -16.45
C PRO A 15 5.16 8.26 -15.23
N VAL A 16 5.26 9.19 -14.27
CA VAL A 16 5.91 9.00 -12.96
C VAL A 16 5.02 8.22 -11.98
N GLY A 17 3.71 8.20 -12.25
CA GLY A 17 2.67 7.45 -11.55
C GLY A 17 2.88 5.94 -11.54
N LEU A 18 3.86 5.40 -12.29
CA LEU A 18 4.30 4.02 -12.04
C LEU A 18 4.83 3.87 -10.61
N PHE A 19 5.71 4.78 -10.17
CA PHE A 19 6.34 4.78 -8.84
C PHE A 19 5.51 5.51 -7.78
N LEU A 20 4.65 6.44 -8.22
CA LEU A 20 3.75 7.21 -7.36
C LEU A 20 2.31 6.83 -7.67
N SER A 21 1.98 5.54 -7.69
CA SER A 21 0.69 5.05 -8.22
C SER A 21 -0.52 5.45 -7.40
N THR A 22 -0.35 5.60 -6.08
CA THR A 22 -1.43 5.93 -5.14
C THR A 22 -0.94 6.90 -4.06
N PRO A 23 -1.84 7.60 -3.34
CA PRO A 23 -1.47 8.38 -2.16
C PRO A 23 -0.70 7.58 -1.10
N LEU A 24 -1.03 6.29 -0.94
CA LEU A 24 -0.30 5.38 -0.06
C LEU A 24 1.15 5.21 -0.53
N THR A 25 1.37 4.93 -1.81
CA THR A 25 2.72 4.74 -2.39
C THR A 25 3.59 5.98 -2.17
N VAL A 26 3.03 7.18 -2.37
CA VAL A 26 3.72 8.46 -2.12
C VAL A 26 4.06 8.62 -0.63
N ALA A 27 3.10 8.38 0.26
CA ALA A 27 3.32 8.48 1.70
C ALA A 27 4.43 7.53 2.17
N CYS A 28 4.43 6.29 1.68
CA CYS A 28 5.45 5.29 1.99
C CYS A 28 6.82 5.64 1.42
N LEU A 29 6.90 6.24 0.22
CA LEU A 29 8.18 6.68 -0.35
C LEU A 29 8.79 7.80 0.50
N ILE A 30 8.00 8.80 0.89
CA ILE A 30 8.45 9.88 1.77
C ILE A 30 8.90 9.31 3.11
N LEU A 31 8.12 8.39 3.69
CA LEU A 31 8.48 7.72 4.94
C LEU A 31 9.79 6.93 4.80
N THR A 32 10.02 6.28 3.65
CA THR A 32 11.26 5.53 3.36
C THR A 32 12.47 6.45 3.35
N VAL A 33 12.40 7.57 2.63
CA VAL A 33 13.51 8.54 2.61
C VAL A 33 13.71 9.17 3.98
N TRP A 34 12.63 9.57 4.65
CA TRP A 34 12.70 10.24 5.95
C TRP A 34 13.17 9.29 7.06
N SER A 35 12.93 7.98 6.98
CA SER A 35 13.34 6.98 7.97
C SER A 35 14.85 6.96 8.26
N LEU A 36 15.68 7.44 7.33
CA LEU A 36 17.12 7.57 7.51
C LEU A 36 17.46 8.54 8.65
N VAL A 37 16.67 9.60 8.82
CA VAL A 37 16.90 10.63 9.85
C VAL A 37 16.81 10.05 11.27
N PRO A 38 15.69 9.40 11.69
CA PRO A 38 15.62 8.78 13.01
C PRO A 38 16.57 7.59 13.16
N ALA A 39 16.86 6.85 12.08
CA ALA A 39 17.83 5.76 12.12
C ALA A 39 19.26 6.24 12.44
N ILE A 40 19.67 7.37 11.88
CA ILE A 40 21.00 7.97 12.13
C ILE A 40 21.03 8.69 13.48
N ARG A 41 19.96 9.44 13.81
CA ARG A 41 19.91 10.26 15.04
C ARG A 41 19.57 9.47 16.29
N GLY A 42 19.06 8.25 16.17
CA GLY A 42 18.62 7.43 17.31
C GLY A 42 17.43 8.01 18.08
N ARG A 43 16.64 8.91 17.47
CA ARG A 43 15.44 9.51 18.05
C ARG A 43 14.40 9.82 16.99
N VAL A 44 13.12 9.79 17.37
CA VAL A 44 11.99 10.11 16.49
C VAL A 44 11.36 11.44 16.87
N ASP A 45 11.27 12.35 15.90
CA ASP A 45 10.66 13.66 16.09
C ASP A 45 9.15 13.63 15.80
N ILE A 46 8.39 14.58 16.38
CA ILE A 46 6.94 14.70 16.19
C ILE A 46 6.52 14.73 14.70
N PRO A 47 7.20 15.45 13.79
CA PRO A 47 6.83 15.46 12.38
C PRO A 47 6.86 14.08 11.72
N PHE A 48 7.83 13.23 12.09
CA PHE A 48 7.90 11.85 11.59
C PHE A 48 6.71 11.03 12.10
N LEU A 49 6.32 11.21 13.36
CA LEU A 49 5.13 10.55 13.92
C LEU A 49 3.84 10.98 13.21
N ILE A 50 3.69 12.27 12.95
CA ILE A 50 2.53 12.79 12.19
C ILE A 50 2.49 12.15 10.80
N TRP A 51 3.63 12.08 10.11
CA TRP A 51 3.69 11.45 8.79
C TRP A 51 3.37 9.96 8.82
N LEU A 52 3.84 9.24 9.85
CA LEU A 52 3.47 7.83 10.08
C LEU A 52 1.95 7.67 10.27
N ARG A 53 1.29 8.58 10.99
CA ARG A 53 -0.18 8.60 11.15
C ARG A 53 -0.88 8.89 9.82
N LEU A 54 -0.38 9.82 9.01
CA LEU A 54 -0.91 10.06 7.67
C LEU A 54 -0.79 8.82 6.78
N THR A 55 0.33 8.09 6.88
CA THR A 55 0.54 6.83 6.16
C THR A 55 -0.46 5.74 6.59
N TRP A 56 -0.81 5.68 7.87
CA TRP A 56 -1.91 4.83 8.33
C TRP A 56 -3.24 5.21 7.69
N VAL A 57 -3.58 6.49 7.63
CA VAL A 57 -4.83 6.97 7.01
C VAL A 57 -4.87 6.62 5.52
N THR A 58 -3.78 6.81 4.79
CA THR A 58 -3.72 6.50 3.36
C THR A 58 -3.77 5.00 3.06
N LEU A 59 -3.48 4.12 4.02
CA LEU A 59 -3.73 2.68 3.90
C LEU A 59 -5.16 2.29 4.31
N LEU A 60 -5.60 2.76 5.48
CA LEU A 60 -6.86 2.30 6.09
C LEU A 60 -8.09 2.81 5.33
N LEU A 61 -8.04 4.03 4.79
CA LEU A 61 -9.16 4.58 4.02
C LEU A 61 -9.48 3.75 2.75
N PRO A 62 -8.51 3.46 1.86
CA PRO A 62 -8.73 2.52 0.76
C PRO A 62 -8.93 1.08 1.23
N GLY A 63 -8.30 0.66 2.34
CA GLY A 63 -8.47 -0.69 2.90
C GLY A 63 -9.90 -0.98 3.37
N VAL A 64 -10.49 -0.08 4.16
CA VAL A 64 -11.87 -0.18 4.65
C VAL A 64 -12.86 -0.12 3.49
N THR A 65 -12.68 0.83 2.55
CA THR A 65 -13.53 0.90 1.35
C THR A 65 -13.40 -0.35 0.49
N GLY A 66 -12.20 -0.93 0.39
CA GLY A 66 -11.96 -2.21 -0.30
C GLY A 66 -12.70 -3.38 0.35
N ILE A 67 -12.69 -3.48 1.69
CA ILE A 67 -13.46 -4.49 2.43
C ILE A 67 -14.96 -4.33 2.15
N LEU A 68 -15.50 -3.11 2.20
CA LEU A 68 -16.91 -2.85 1.90
C LEU A 68 -17.28 -3.24 0.47
N LEU A 69 -16.41 -2.97 -0.50
CA LEU A 69 -16.61 -3.39 -1.89
C LEU A 69 -16.56 -4.93 -2.02
N ALA A 70 -15.64 -5.59 -1.33
CA ALA A 70 -15.51 -7.04 -1.33
C ALA A 70 -16.70 -7.76 -0.70
N LEU A 71 -17.27 -7.21 0.38
CA LEU A 71 -18.53 -7.68 0.96
C LEU A 71 -19.71 -7.55 -0.02
N GLY A 72 -19.65 -6.58 -0.94
CA GLY A 72 -20.57 -6.44 -2.07
C GLY A 72 -20.26 -7.34 -3.27
N GLY A 73 -19.31 -8.29 -3.14
CA GLY A 73 -18.92 -9.22 -4.18
C GLY A 73 -17.94 -8.67 -5.22
N LEU A 74 -17.42 -7.45 -5.03
CA LEU A 74 -16.47 -6.85 -5.97
C LEU A 74 -15.05 -7.34 -5.70
N LYS A 75 -14.27 -7.42 -6.77
CA LYS A 75 -12.85 -7.80 -6.74
C LYS A 75 -11.99 -6.66 -7.26
N VAL A 76 -10.67 -6.82 -7.14
CA VAL A 76 -9.72 -5.89 -7.76
C VAL A 76 -9.95 -5.81 -9.28
N ALA A 77 -9.75 -4.63 -9.87
CA ALA A 77 -10.10 -4.35 -11.25
C ALA A 77 -9.36 -5.21 -12.29
N SER A 78 -8.12 -5.60 -12.02
CA SER A 78 -7.33 -6.52 -12.85
C SER A 78 -7.85 -7.97 -12.85
N ALA A 79 -8.67 -8.34 -11.86
CA ALA A 79 -9.26 -9.66 -11.72
C ALA A 79 -10.71 -9.74 -12.20
N THR A 80 -11.24 -8.65 -12.77
CA THR A 80 -12.66 -8.52 -13.11
C THR A 80 -12.83 -8.08 -14.56
N ASP A 81 -13.66 -8.79 -15.30
CA ASP A 81 -14.10 -8.39 -16.65
C ASP A 81 -15.02 -7.15 -16.55
N ALA A 82 -14.76 -6.16 -17.39
CA ALA A 82 -15.56 -4.95 -17.53
C ALA A 82 -16.79 -5.14 -18.44
N GLY A 83 -17.03 -6.36 -18.94
CA GLY A 83 -18.20 -6.74 -19.73
C GLY A 83 -17.91 -7.02 -21.21
N ASN A 84 -16.63 -7.12 -21.60
CA ASN A 84 -16.20 -7.32 -22.99
C ASN A 84 -15.05 -8.33 -23.13
N GLY A 85 -14.80 -9.17 -22.14
CA GLY A 85 -13.65 -10.09 -22.12
C GLY A 85 -12.35 -9.43 -21.67
N ALA A 86 -12.38 -8.16 -21.23
CA ALA A 86 -11.21 -7.42 -20.78
C ALA A 86 -11.49 -6.67 -19.48
N THR A 87 -10.44 -6.44 -18.69
CA THR A 87 -10.47 -5.52 -17.56
C THR A 87 -10.74 -4.09 -18.02
N ARG A 88 -11.09 -3.19 -17.09
CA ARG A 88 -11.25 -1.75 -17.39
C ARG A 88 -10.00 -1.08 -17.97
N TYR A 89 -8.85 -1.76 -17.92
CA TYR A 89 -7.57 -1.29 -18.43
C TYR A 89 -7.18 -1.93 -19.78
N GLY A 90 -8.06 -2.74 -20.38
CA GLY A 90 -7.82 -3.38 -21.67
C GLY A 90 -6.96 -4.65 -21.63
N PHE A 91 -6.58 -5.12 -20.44
CA PHE A 91 -5.88 -6.40 -20.27
C PHE A 91 -6.87 -7.55 -20.05
N LEU A 92 -6.43 -8.78 -20.32
CA LEU A 92 -7.17 -9.98 -19.93
C LEU A 92 -7.34 -10.03 -18.40
N PRO A 93 -8.55 -10.32 -17.87
CA PRO A 93 -8.76 -10.50 -16.45
C PRO A 93 -7.91 -11.64 -15.90
N ASP A 94 -7.33 -11.44 -14.71
CA ASP A 94 -6.53 -12.43 -14.01
C ASP A 94 -7.03 -12.61 -12.56
N PRO A 95 -7.75 -13.71 -12.25
CA PRO A 95 -8.30 -13.93 -10.91
C PRO A 95 -7.25 -13.99 -9.79
N SER A 96 -6.02 -14.41 -10.09
CA SER A 96 -4.94 -14.52 -9.08
C SER A 96 -4.59 -13.15 -8.48
N ARG A 97 -4.73 -12.07 -9.26
CA ARG A 97 -4.47 -10.69 -8.82
C ARG A 97 -5.32 -10.29 -7.64
N ASN A 98 -6.52 -10.87 -7.47
CA ASN A 98 -7.36 -10.57 -6.31
C ASN A 98 -6.70 -11.03 -5.00
N TRP A 99 -6.12 -12.24 -4.98
CA TRP A 99 -5.43 -12.76 -3.80
C TRP A 99 -4.12 -12.04 -3.52
N GLU A 100 -3.34 -11.74 -4.56
CA GLU A 100 -2.13 -10.94 -4.43
C GLU A 100 -2.43 -9.56 -3.84
N HIS A 101 -3.53 -8.93 -4.24
CA HIS A 101 -3.92 -7.63 -3.72
C HIS A 101 -4.16 -7.69 -2.21
N TRP A 102 -4.91 -8.70 -1.73
CA TRP A 102 -5.11 -8.94 -0.30
C TRP A 102 -3.80 -9.20 0.45
N MET A 103 -2.92 -10.01 -0.13
CA MET A 103 -1.61 -10.31 0.46
C MET A 103 -0.78 -9.03 0.66
N TYR A 104 -0.66 -8.19 -0.37
CA TYR A 104 0.13 -6.94 -0.25
C TYR A 104 -0.50 -5.94 0.72
N VAL A 105 -1.83 -5.84 0.78
CA VAL A 105 -2.52 -5.03 1.80
C VAL A 105 -2.20 -5.54 3.21
N ALA A 106 -2.21 -6.86 3.43
CA ALA A 106 -1.85 -7.46 4.71
C ALA A 106 -0.38 -7.20 5.08
N PHE A 107 0.55 -7.28 4.11
CA PHE A 107 1.95 -6.93 4.34
C PHE A 107 2.16 -5.45 4.65
N CYS A 108 1.41 -4.54 4.02
CA CYS A 108 1.43 -3.13 4.39
C CYS A 108 0.97 -2.91 5.84
N LEU A 109 -0.14 -3.55 6.25
CA LEU A 109 -0.64 -3.49 7.63
C LEU A 109 0.38 -4.00 8.65
N LEU A 110 0.96 -5.18 8.37
CA LEU A 110 1.99 -5.77 9.22
C LEU A 110 3.22 -4.86 9.33
N SER A 111 3.65 -4.28 8.21
CA SER A 111 4.82 -3.40 8.17
C SER A 111 4.59 -2.12 8.97
N LEU A 112 3.41 -1.48 8.85
CA LEU A 112 3.05 -0.33 9.68
C LEU A 112 2.98 -0.69 11.16
N TYR A 113 2.48 -1.88 11.52
CA TYR A 113 2.52 -2.36 12.89
C TYR A 113 3.95 -2.53 13.41
N VAL A 114 4.85 -3.15 12.62
CA VAL A 114 6.27 -3.27 12.96
C VAL A 114 6.90 -1.89 13.17
N LEU A 115 6.59 -0.91 12.31
CA LEU A 115 7.07 0.47 12.48
C LEU A 115 6.61 1.09 13.80
N GLU A 116 5.35 0.88 14.23
CA GLU A 116 4.89 1.33 15.56
C GLU A 116 5.71 0.71 16.70
N VAL A 117 6.01 -0.58 16.59
CA VAL A 117 6.79 -1.31 17.60
C VAL A 117 8.22 -0.74 17.69
N LEU A 118 8.88 -0.52 16.54
CA LEU A 118 10.22 0.05 16.48
C LEU A 118 10.26 1.47 17.04
N VAL A 119 9.30 2.31 16.64
CA VAL A 119 9.18 3.71 17.09
C VAL A 119 8.83 3.81 18.58
N ARG A 120 8.12 2.84 19.16
CA ARG A 120 7.79 2.86 20.61
C ARG A 120 8.89 2.30 21.49
N GLY A 121 9.87 1.56 20.94
CA GLY A 121 10.98 0.98 21.69
C GLY A 121 10.57 -0.03 22.77
N ARG A 122 9.45 -0.74 22.60
CA ARG A 122 8.90 -1.66 23.63
C ARG A 122 9.49 -3.07 23.61
N LEU A 123 9.98 -3.56 22.47
CA LEU A 123 10.46 -4.94 22.31
C LEU A 123 11.99 -5.05 22.15
N ILE A 124 12.64 -3.97 21.71
CA ILE A 124 14.07 -3.89 21.44
C ILE A 124 14.53 -2.53 21.99
N GLU A 125 15.81 -2.41 22.34
CA GLU A 125 16.42 -1.12 22.67
C GLU A 125 16.07 -0.09 21.59
N HIS A 126 15.56 1.07 22.02
CA HIS A 126 14.97 2.03 21.10
C HIS A 126 15.95 2.46 20.00
N GLN A 127 17.20 2.76 20.33
CA GLN A 127 18.19 3.18 19.34
C GLN A 127 18.50 2.08 18.31
N GLU A 128 18.61 0.83 18.74
CA GLU A 128 18.83 -0.31 17.85
C GLU A 128 17.62 -0.55 16.94
N GLY A 129 16.41 -0.50 17.51
CA GLY A 129 15.17 -0.63 16.76
C GLY A 129 15.05 0.42 15.65
N LEU A 130 15.45 1.66 15.91
CA LEU A 130 15.39 2.74 14.92
C LEU A 130 16.29 2.50 13.70
N ARG A 131 17.38 1.74 13.84
CA ARG A 131 18.27 1.39 12.71
C ARG A 131 17.57 0.50 11.68
N PHE A 132 16.52 -0.22 12.07
CA PHE A 132 15.73 -1.07 11.18
C PHE A 132 14.59 -0.32 10.48
N LEU A 133 14.32 0.94 10.84
CA LEU A 133 13.26 1.74 10.18
C LEU A 133 13.42 1.78 8.66
N PRO A 134 14.60 2.04 8.07
CA PRO A 134 14.74 2.14 6.61
C PRO A 134 14.35 0.86 5.89
N VAL A 135 14.74 -0.30 6.44
CA VAL A 135 14.41 -1.61 5.88
C VAL A 135 12.91 -1.85 5.94
N ALA A 136 12.29 -1.60 7.10
CA ALA A 136 10.85 -1.77 7.28
C ALA A 136 10.03 -0.83 6.37
N THR A 137 10.45 0.43 6.24
CA THR A 137 9.78 1.40 5.37
C THR A 137 9.97 1.10 3.88
N LEU A 138 11.15 0.60 3.48
CA LEU A 138 11.42 0.21 2.10
C LEU A 138 10.56 -0.99 1.70
N PHE A 139 10.44 -1.99 2.57
CA PHE A 139 9.55 -3.13 2.36
C PHE A 139 8.08 -2.69 2.28
N LEU A 140 7.64 -1.80 3.17
CA LEU A 140 6.31 -1.20 3.13
C LEU A 140 6.05 -0.48 1.80
N TYR A 141 7.01 0.33 1.32
CA TYR A 141 6.93 1.00 0.02
C TYR A 141 6.81 0.01 -1.13
N GLY A 142 7.62 -1.06 -1.13
CA GLY A 142 7.52 -2.13 -2.13
C GLY A 142 6.13 -2.78 -2.15
N CYS A 143 5.56 -3.07 -0.99
CA CYS A 143 4.20 -3.61 -0.90
C CYS A 143 3.15 -2.61 -1.41
N ALA A 144 3.24 -1.33 -1.02
CA ALA A 144 2.33 -0.28 -1.48
C ALA A 144 2.38 -0.09 -3.00
N PHE A 145 3.59 -0.12 -3.58
CA PHE A 145 3.79 -0.12 -5.03
C PHE A 145 3.12 -1.32 -5.69
N MET A 146 3.28 -2.52 -5.12
CA MET A 146 2.68 -3.74 -5.64
C MET A 146 1.15 -3.73 -5.57
N ILE A 147 0.53 -3.14 -4.54
CA ILE A 147 -0.94 -2.95 -4.48
C ILE A 147 -1.45 -2.22 -5.74
N GLY A 148 -0.81 -1.10 -6.09
CA GLY A 148 -1.17 -0.33 -7.28
C GLY A 148 -0.91 -1.08 -8.58
N ARG A 149 0.22 -1.79 -8.68
CA ARG A 149 0.56 -2.60 -9.87
C ARG A 149 -0.43 -3.74 -10.10
N VAL A 150 -0.69 -4.53 -9.05
CA VAL A 150 -1.62 -5.66 -9.06
C VAL A 150 -3.01 -5.21 -9.42
N ALA A 151 -3.42 -3.99 -9.05
CA ALA A 151 -4.74 -3.48 -9.37
C ALA A 151 -4.97 -3.19 -10.87
N VAL A 152 -3.89 -3.07 -11.65
CA VAL A 152 -3.93 -2.64 -13.06
C VAL A 152 -3.48 -3.74 -14.01
N PHE A 153 -2.33 -4.36 -13.74
CA PHE A 153 -1.67 -5.24 -14.68
C PHE A 153 -2.00 -6.72 -14.41
N PRO A 154 -2.12 -7.55 -15.46
CA PRO A 154 -2.34 -8.99 -15.33
C PRO A 154 -1.09 -9.68 -14.78
N GLY A 155 -1.26 -10.84 -14.14
CA GLY A 155 -0.24 -11.61 -13.42
C GLY A 155 0.17 -12.87 -14.14
N SER A 156 0.21 -13.97 -13.40
CA SER A 156 0.67 -15.27 -13.89
C SER A 156 -0.42 -16.09 -14.56
N THR A 157 -1.70 -15.73 -14.37
CA THR A 157 -2.85 -16.48 -14.92
C THR A 157 -3.85 -15.58 -15.67
N PRO A 158 -3.45 -14.85 -16.73
CA PRO A 158 -4.38 -14.02 -17.48
C PRO A 158 -5.33 -14.88 -18.34
N GLY A 159 -6.63 -14.61 -18.26
CA GLY A 159 -7.67 -15.26 -19.08
C GLY A 159 -8.14 -16.63 -18.60
N THR A 160 -7.72 -17.06 -17.41
CA THR A 160 -8.20 -18.29 -16.73
C THR A 160 -9.38 -17.99 -15.82
#